data_AF-A0A940NKG5-F1
#
_entry.id   AF-A0A940NKG5-F1
#
_cell.length_a   1.000
_cell.length_b   1.000
_cell.length_c   1.000
_cell.angle_alpha   90.00
_cell.angle_beta   90.00
_cell.angle_gamma   90.00
#
_symmetry.space_group_name_H-M   'P 1'
#
loop_
_entity.id
_entity.type
_entity.pdbx_description
1 polymer ?
#
loop_
_entity_poly.entity_id
_entity_poly.type
_entity_poly.pdbx_seq_one_letter_code
_entity_poly.pdbx_strand_id
1 'polypeptide(L)' 'MTGLVNRREFERQLADHLSVCRHTFSCDSTSILLYVDLDRFKMVNDTCGHAAGDRMLVEIALLMGHCLSGNDTLVSRVKN' A
#
# COMPACT_ATOMS: atom_id res chain seq x y z
N MET A 1 11.13 2.59 9.39
CA MET A 1 10.56 2.91 8.06
C MET A 1 9.13 2.40 8.02
N THR A 2 8.14 3.30 7.96
CA THR A 2 6.66 3.18 7.78
C THR A 2 5.84 2.05 8.44
N GLY A 3 6.39 0.88 8.78
CA GLY A 3 5.64 -0.27 9.31
C GLY A 3 4.80 -1.02 8.26
N LEU A 4 4.80 -0.55 7.01
CA LEU A 4 4.06 -1.17 5.91
C LEU A 4 4.74 -2.43 5.38
N VAL A 5 3.92 -3.30 4.80
CA VAL A 5 4.37 -4.46 4.04
C VAL A 5 5.27 -4.00 2.90
N ASN A 6 6.33 -4.78 2.61
CA ASN A 6 7.21 -4.48 1.49
C ASN A 6 6.66 -5.06 0.18
N ARG A 7 7.25 -4.66 -0.96
CA ARG A 7 6.81 -5.10 -2.30
C ARG A 7 6.75 -6.63 -2.44
N ARG A 8 7.77 -7.35 -1.96
CA ARG A 8 7.85 -8.81 -2.11
C ARG A 8 6.71 -9.51 -1.39
N GLU A 9 6.42 -9.08 -0.16
CA GLU A 9 5.33 -9.65 0.62
C GLU A 9 3.97 -9.25 0.05
N PHE A 10 3.85 -8.05 -0.53
CA PHE A 10 2.66 -7.66 -1.29
C PHE A 10 2.41 -8.56 -2.51
N GLU A 11 3.43 -8.80 -3.33
CA GLU A 11 3.33 -9.67 -4.50
C GLU A 11 2.94 -11.10 -4.10
N ARG A 12 3.48 -11.59 -2.98
CA ARG A 12 3.12 -12.90 -2.41
C ARG A 12 1.64 -12.96 -2.02
N GLN A 13 1.16 -12.01 -1.23
CA GLN A 13 -0.24 -11.99 -0.77
C GLN A 13 -1.22 -11.76 -1.93
N LEU A 14 -0.85 -10.94 -2.92
CA LEU A 14 -1.62 -10.75 -4.14
C LEU A 14 -1.77 -12.06 -4.93
N ALA A 15 -0.68 -12.83 -5.07
CA ALA A 15 -0.72 -14.13 -5.74
C ALA A 15 -1.62 -15.13 -5.01
N ASP A 16 -1.54 -15.17 -3.67
CA ASP A 16 -2.39 -16.01 -2.84
C ASP A 16 -3.87 -15.63 -3.02
N HIS A 17 -4.20 -14.33 -2.93
CA HIS A 17 -5.58 -13.83 -3.09
C HIS A 17 -6.16 -14.17 -4.47
N LEU A 18 -5.40 -13.93 -5.53
CA LEU A 18 -5.81 -14.28 -6.90
C LEU A 18 -6.01 -15.78 -7.08
N SER A 19 -5.27 -16.62 -6.35
CA SER A 19 -5.45 -18.08 -6.41
C SER A 19 -6.79 -18.50 -5.81
N VAL A 20 -7.18 -17.91 -4.67
CA VAL A 20 -8.46 -18.18 -4.01
C VAL A 20 -9.63 -17.75 -4.91
N CYS A 21 -9.55 -16.58 -5.54
CA CYS A 21 -10.57 -16.11 -6.47
C CYS A 21 -10.74 -17.03 -7.70
N ARG A 22 -9.66 -17.64 -8.20
CA ARG A 22 -9.74 -18.58 -9.34
C ARG A 22 -10.41 -19.91 -9.00
N HIS A 23 -10.23 -20.39 -7.77
CA HIS A 23 -10.77 -21.69 -7.34
C HIS A 23 -12.19 -21.59 -6.80
N THR A 24 -12.57 -20.42 -6.29
CA THR A 24 -13.89 -20.17 -5.73
C THR A 24 -14.73 -19.47 -6.81
N PHE A 25 -15.48 -20.23 -7.61
CA PHE A 25 -16.39 -19.74 -8.67
C PHE A 25 -17.62 -18.96 -8.13
N SER A 26 -17.45 -18.22 -7.02
CA SER A 26 -18.47 -17.33 -6.47
C SER A 26 -18.34 -15.98 -7.17
N CYS A 27 -19.34 -15.65 -7.99
CA CYS A 27 -19.38 -14.46 -8.85
C CYS A 27 -19.30 -13.10 -8.10
N ASP A 28 -19.26 -13.10 -6.77
CA ASP A 28 -19.48 -11.91 -5.94
C ASP A 28 -18.20 -11.32 -5.32
N SER A 29 -17.01 -11.87 -5.60
CA SER A 29 -15.75 -11.39 -5.00
C SER A 29 -15.05 -10.35 -5.88
N THR A 30 -15.52 -9.10 -5.86
CA THR A 30 -14.81 -7.99 -6.52
C THR A 30 -13.61 -7.57 -5.69
N SER A 31 -12.41 -7.61 -6.28
CA SER A 31 -11.19 -7.08 -5.65
C SER A 31 -10.73 -5.81 -6.37
N ILE A 32 -10.22 -4.84 -5.61
CA ILE A 32 -9.72 -3.56 -6.13
C ILE A 32 -8.22 -3.46 -5.83
N LEU A 33 -7.43 -3.11 -6.84
CA LEU A 33 -6.03 -2.74 -6.67
C LEU A 33 -5.88 -1.23 -6.86
N LEU A 34 -5.36 -0.56 -5.83
CA LEU A 34 -5.07 0.87 -5.88
C LEU A 34 -3.55 1.09 -5.90
N TYR A 35 -3.07 1.87 -6.87
CA TYR A 35 -1.69 2.35 -6.91
C TYR A 35 -1.69 3.86 -6.67
N VAL A 36 -1.00 4.31 -5.62
CA VAL A 36 -0.95 5.72 -5.21
C VAL A 36 0.48 6.22 -5.34
N ASP A 37 0.65 7.29 -6.11
CA ASP A 37 1.90 8.05 -6.17
C ASP A 37 1.73 9.38 -5.44
N LEU A 38 2.79 9.84 -4.78
CA LEU A 38 2.76 11.09 -4.02
C LEU A 38 3.27 12.24 -4.88
N ASP A 39 2.34 13.06 -5.35
CA ASP A 39 2.63 14.23 -6.16
C ASP A 39 3.67 15.14 -5.47
N ARG A 40 4.70 15.51 -6.23
CA ARG A 40 5.75 16.44 -5.80
C ARG A 40 6.46 16.04 -4.50
N PHE A 41 6.47 14.75 -4.13
CA PHE A 41 7.17 14.28 -2.93
C PHE A 41 8.67 14.69 -2.91
N LYS A 42 9.31 14.75 -4.08
CA LYS A 42 10.68 15.26 -4.22
C LYS A 42 10.84 16.71 -3.71
N MET A 43 9.85 17.58 -3.93
CA MET A 43 9.88 18.95 -3.45
C MET A 43 9.92 19.01 -1.93
N VAL A 44 9.23 18.10 -1.24
CA VAL A 44 9.27 17.99 0.23
C VAL A 44 10.66 17.60 0.70
N ASN A 45 11.29 16.61 0.06
CA ASN A 45 12.67 16.21 0.39
C ASN A 45 13.67 17.34 0.12
N ASP A 46 13.54 18.02 -1.01
CA ASP A 46 14.45 19.09 -1.42
C ASP A 46 14.29 20.35 -0.55
N THR A 47 13.09 20.63 -0.04
CA THR A 47 12.79 21.83 0.78
C THR A 47 12.98 21.60 2.28
N CYS A 48 12.55 20.44 2.79
CA CYS A 48 12.45 20.16 4.22
C CYS A 48 13.41 19.03 4.69
N GLY A 49 14.17 18.45 3.75
CA GLY A 49 15.09 17.35 4.01
C GLY A 49 14.42 15.97 4.03
N HIS A 50 15.24 14.93 3.85
CA HIS A 50 14.80 13.54 3.75
C HIS A 50 14.07 13.05 5.01
N ALA A 51 14.47 13.52 6.19
CA ALA A 51 13.80 13.17 7.44
C ALA A 51 12.35 13.69 7.51
N ALA A 52 12.04 14.81 6.85
CA ALA A 52 10.66 15.28 6.73
C ALA A 52 9.85 14.41 5.77
N GLY A 53 10.43 14.03 4.62
CA GLY A 53 9.80 13.09 3.70
C GLY A 53 9.53 11.72 4.32
N ASP A 54 10.46 11.20 5.11
CA ASP A 54 10.26 9.92 5.81
C ASP A 54 9.13 10.00 6.84
N ARG A 55 8.99 11.11 7.57
CA ARG A 55 7.85 11.32 8.48
C ARG A 55 6.53 11.42 7.73
N MET A 56 6.49 12.16 6.62
CA MET A 56 5.31 12.25 5.76
C MET A 56 4.87 10.87 5.26
N LEU A 57 5.81 10.02 4.84
CA LEU A 57 5.51 8.65 4.41
C LEU A 57 4.94 7.79 5.54
N VAL A 58 5.39 7.98 6.78
CA VAL A 58 4.84 7.29 7.96
C VAL A 58 3.41 7.76 8.21
N GLU A 59 3.15 9.07 8.18
CA GLU A 59 1.81 9.63 8.40
C GLU A 59 0.81 9.16 7.33
N ILE A 60 1.23 9.16 6.06
CA ILE A 60 0.39 8.67 4.95
C ILE A 60 0.08 7.17 5.12
N ALA A 61 1.07 6.37 5.50
CA ALA A 61 0.87 4.95 5.78
C ALA A 61 -0.19 4.73 6.87
N LEU A 62 -0.12 5.51 7.96
CA LEU A 62 -1.08 5.45 9.06
C LEU A 62 -2.47 5.90 8.61
N LEU A 63 -2.57 6.98 7.84
CA LEU A 63 -3.83 7.48 7.28
C LEU A 63 -4.49 6.43 6.37
N MET A 64 -3.72 5.81 5.47
CA MET A 64 -4.21 4.74 4.61
C MET A 64 -4.70 3.54 5.44
N GLY A 65 -3.92 3.11 6.44
CA GLY A 65 -4.31 2.03 7.34
C GLY A 65 -5.59 2.32 8.11
N HIS A 66 -5.83 3.57 8.51
CA HIS A 66 -7.06 3.99 9.18
C HIS A 66 -8.27 4.03 8.23
N CYS A 67 -8.12 4.66 7.07
CA CYS A 67 -9.19 4.82 6.09
C CYS A 67 -9.60 3.50 5.43
N LEU A 68 -8.68 2.55 5.32
CA LEU A 68 -8.89 1.27 4.64
C LEU A 68 -8.93 0.08 5.63
N SER A 69 -9.37 0.29 6.87
CA SER A 69 -9.28 -0.68 7.97
C SER A 69 -10.18 -1.93 7.87
N GLY A 70 -10.54 -2.38 6.67
CA GLY A 70 -11.28 -3.64 6.46
C GLY A 70 -10.40 -4.88 6.59
N ASN A 71 -10.98 -6.01 7.04
CA ASN A 71 -10.27 -7.28 7.30
C ASN A 71 -9.43 -7.79 6.11
N ASP A 72 -9.77 -7.43 4.87
CA ASP A 72 -9.09 -7.88 3.64
C ASP A 72 -8.30 -6.76 2.94
N THR A 73 -7.94 -5.69 3.64
CA THR A 73 -7.14 -4.61 3.05
C THR A 73 -5.66 -4.78 3.30
N LEU A 74 -4.90 -4.86 2.21
CA LEU A 74 -3.45 -4.84 2.22
C LEU A 74 -2.91 -3.49 1.77
N VAL A 75 -2.10 -2.85 2.63
CA VAL A 75 -1.38 -1.61 2.28
C VAL A 75 0.12 -1.91 2.27
N SER A 76 0.77 -1.64 1.14
CA SER A 76 2.19 -1.92 0.94
C SER A 76 2.93 -0.72 0.36
N ARG A 77 4.19 -0.56 0.77
CA ARG A 77 5.09 0.40 0.13
C ARG A 77 5.77 -0.30 -1.05
N VAL A 78 5.33 0.03 -2.24
CA VAL A 78 5.99 -0.37 -3.49
C VAL A 78 6.98 0.73 -3.86
N LYS A 79 8.25 0.56 -3.48
CA LYS A 79 9.33 1.46 -3.91
C LYS A 79 9.85 0.97 -5.27
N ASN A 80 10.07 1.88 -6.22
CA ASN A 80 11.01 1.65 -7.32
C ASN A 80 12.45 1.89 -6.82
#